data_AF-A0A849H0K5-F1
#
_entry.id   AF-A0A849H0K5-F1
#
_cell.length_a   1.000
_cell.length_b   1.000
_cell.length_c   1.000
_cell.angle_alpha   90.00
_cell.angle_beta   90.00
_cell.angle_gamma   90.00
#
_symmetry.space_group_name_H-M   'P 1'
#
loop_
_entity.id
_entity.type
_entity.pdbx_description
1 polymer ?
#
loop_
_entity_poly.entity_id
_entity_poly.type
_entity_poly.pdbx_seq_one_letter_code
_entity_poly.pdbx_strand_id
1 'polypeptide(L)'
;NNNRLMYYSQIRVDPQNPDIVYTMGAPFFKSVDGGATFNRVTGMGHGDHHALWINPDNPDHIMLGTDGGFNFSWDQGATWDFVNTMAVGQFYEIGVDMRRPYFVCGGLQDNGSWCGPSAVRGRDIINDDWYRVGGGDGFYVRIDPTDYNVLYSESQGGSMSRRDLRTGQGGSIRPSAPREMGNTTRPGNVIGAEPNQAYRFEWNTPIELSPHDPSTVLVAGNRFFKSKDQGRTWAASEDLTKAVNRNELSIMGVPGTEYMASKNDGQSGFSYGTTVAESPSQPGVIWVGTDDGNVQVSQDAGITFTDVTENIPDAPQGYFRVKRVEPSNFAPGTCYVVMDNHRNEDWNPYVYVTRDFGRTFTNISNNLPVGPTNVIAEDPKNPNLLYLGTEFGLFISLNGGQEWQRFQNGLPTVRVDDILVHPRDNDLVVGTHGRSIWIIDDITPLQQFTAEVAAGDAHLFEVRPAVRWLNDTQKSVTIGGAKHFRGQNPAAGTAISYYLPIDLGDDVVLTISDLSGNEIRTLAGPGDRGINRVQWNLMRNTPPADPDQPQQRRRAVPVEPGTYVVTMVVGGRELARSILVEEDIWMNETH
;
A
#
# COMPACT_ATOMS: atom_id res chain seq x y z
N ASN A 1 16.13 0.07 -32.64
CA ASN A 1 15.44 1.13 -31.86
C ASN A 1 14.21 0.65 -31.12
N ASN A 2 13.61 -0.48 -31.51
CA ASN A 2 12.55 -1.12 -30.75
C ASN A 2 13.12 -2.22 -29.84
N ASN A 3 12.91 -2.11 -28.51
CA ASN A 3 13.63 -2.89 -27.50
C ASN A 3 12.80 -3.99 -26.81
N ARG A 4 11.47 -4.04 -26.98
CA ARG A 4 10.58 -5.07 -26.40
C ARG A 4 9.50 -5.52 -27.39
N LEU A 5 9.93 -6.24 -28.43
CA LEU A 5 9.10 -6.59 -29.60
C LEU A 5 7.82 -7.36 -29.24
N MET A 6 7.85 -8.19 -28.20
CA MET A 6 6.71 -9.04 -27.82
C MET A 6 5.67 -8.34 -26.92
N TYR A 7 6.01 -7.18 -26.32
CA TYR A 7 5.20 -6.63 -25.22
C TYR A 7 4.30 -5.47 -25.68
N TYR A 8 4.86 -4.33 -26.11
CA TYR A 8 4.07 -3.11 -26.46
C TYR A 8 4.54 -2.41 -27.74
N SER A 9 5.33 -3.11 -28.54
CA SER A 9 5.93 -2.60 -29.77
C SER A 9 4.91 -2.35 -30.86
N GLN A 10 4.74 -1.10 -31.28
CA GLN A 10 3.74 -0.76 -32.31
C GLN A 10 4.25 0.28 -33.30
N ILE A 11 3.87 0.10 -34.57
CA ILE A 11 4.12 1.05 -35.66
C ILE A 11 2.79 1.72 -36.02
N ARG A 12 2.83 3.02 -36.31
CA ARG A 12 1.70 3.80 -36.82
C ARG A 12 2.15 4.67 -37.97
N VAL A 13 1.29 4.82 -38.96
CA VAL A 13 1.52 5.67 -40.12
C VAL A 13 0.48 6.78 -40.09
N ASP A 14 0.90 8.01 -40.39
CA ASP A 14 0.01 9.14 -40.51
C ASP A 14 -1.00 8.90 -41.65
N PRO A 15 -2.30 9.12 -41.42
CA PRO A 15 -3.36 8.80 -42.38
C PRO A 15 -3.40 9.72 -43.61
N GLN A 16 -2.76 10.90 -43.55
CA GLN A 16 -2.71 11.86 -44.65
C GLN A 16 -1.31 11.94 -45.31
N ASN A 17 -0.26 11.48 -44.63
CA ASN A 17 1.09 11.45 -45.19
C ASN A 17 1.85 10.15 -44.83
N PRO A 18 1.98 9.18 -45.75
CA PRO A 18 2.65 7.92 -45.44
C PRO A 18 4.14 8.02 -45.14
N ASP A 19 4.79 9.16 -45.45
CA ASP A 19 6.19 9.39 -45.07
C ASP A 19 6.36 9.63 -43.57
N ILE A 20 5.28 9.95 -42.86
CA ILE A 20 5.30 10.15 -41.42
C ILE A 20 4.95 8.84 -40.70
N VAL A 21 5.95 8.28 -40.03
CA VAL A 21 5.86 6.99 -39.34
C VAL A 21 6.27 7.14 -37.88
N TYR A 22 5.47 6.60 -36.98
CA TYR A 22 5.76 6.55 -35.55
C TYR A 22 6.06 5.11 -35.11
N THR A 23 7.03 4.94 -34.22
CA THR A 23 7.29 3.67 -33.55
C THR A 23 7.25 3.85 -32.05
N MET A 24 6.45 3.01 -31.40
CA MET A 24 6.24 2.97 -29.96
C MET A 24 6.98 1.79 -29.33
N GLY A 25 7.45 2.00 -28.11
CA GLY A 25 8.26 1.10 -27.30
C GLY A 25 8.57 1.79 -25.97
N ALA A 26 9.64 1.40 -25.27
CA ALA A 26 10.08 2.18 -24.10
C ALA A 26 10.42 3.65 -24.50
N PRO A 27 11.14 3.87 -25.62
CA PRO A 27 11.19 5.17 -26.30
C PRO A 27 10.15 5.32 -27.43
N PHE A 28 9.69 6.55 -27.66
CA PHE A 28 8.88 6.95 -28.81
C PHE A 28 9.75 7.57 -29.91
N PHE A 29 9.54 7.16 -31.17
CA PHE A 29 10.25 7.73 -32.33
C PHE A 29 9.29 8.15 -33.45
N LYS A 30 9.74 9.13 -34.23
CA LYS A 30 9.08 9.64 -35.44
C LYS A 30 10.06 9.66 -36.61
N SER A 31 9.59 9.23 -37.76
CA SER A 31 10.20 9.42 -39.08
C SER A 31 9.32 10.36 -39.90
N VAL A 32 9.95 11.10 -40.80
CA VAL A 32 9.29 11.98 -41.79
C VAL A 32 9.75 11.67 -43.22
N ASP A 33 10.39 10.52 -43.41
CA ASP A 33 11.00 10.06 -44.65
C ASP A 33 10.66 8.58 -44.96
N GLY A 34 9.45 8.16 -44.56
CA GLY A 34 8.93 6.82 -44.85
C GLY A 34 9.58 5.70 -44.03
N GLY A 35 10.22 6.04 -42.90
CA GLY A 35 10.92 5.10 -42.03
C GLY A 35 12.41 4.91 -42.36
N ALA A 36 12.99 5.72 -43.23
CA ALA A 36 14.42 5.65 -43.52
C ALA A 36 15.28 6.15 -42.35
N THR A 37 14.85 7.22 -41.67
CA THR A 37 15.48 7.72 -40.44
C THR A 37 14.44 7.98 -39.35
N PHE A 38 14.83 7.71 -38.10
CA PHE A 38 13.98 7.89 -36.93
C PHE A 38 14.63 8.81 -35.91
N ASN A 39 13.88 9.81 -35.45
CA ASN A 39 14.27 10.72 -34.39
C ASN A 39 13.44 10.44 -33.13
N ARG A 40 14.08 10.51 -31.96
CA ARG A 40 13.39 10.32 -30.69
C ARG A 40 12.47 11.51 -30.43
N VAL A 41 11.23 11.23 -30.10
CA VAL A 41 10.26 12.24 -29.65
C VAL A 41 10.34 12.34 -28.13
N THR A 42 10.27 13.57 -27.60
CA THR A 42 10.42 13.87 -26.17
C THR A 42 9.32 14.83 -25.70
N GLY A 43 9.29 15.14 -24.40
CA GLY A 43 8.33 16.09 -23.82
C GLY A 43 7.03 15.47 -23.30
N MET A 44 6.82 14.17 -23.49
CA MET A 44 5.71 13.42 -22.90
C MET A 44 5.92 13.22 -21.39
N GLY A 45 4.84 13.05 -20.64
CA GLY A 45 4.87 12.90 -19.18
C GLY A 45 5.49 11.59 -18.67
N HIS A 46 5.57 10.55 -19.49
CA HIS A 46 6.11 9.24 -19.12
C HIS A 46 6.71 8.49 -20.34
N GLY A 47 7.55 7.49 -20.07
CA GLY A 47 8.03 6.51 -21.05
C GLY A 47 7.03 5.36 -21.27
N ASP A 48 7.47 4.29 -21.94
CA ASP A 48 6.69 3.07 -22.19
C ASP A 48 5.36 3.36 -22.88
N HIS A 49 5.42 3.40 -24.22
CA HIS A 49 4.35 3.88 -25.08
C HIS A 49 3.57 2.69 -25.67
N HIS A 50 2.29 2.59 -25.36
CA HIS A 50 1.47 1.40 -25.67
C HIS A 50 0.47 1.63 -26.80
N ALA A 51 0.02 2.88 -26.98
CA ALA A 51 -1.02 3.21 -27.94
C ALA A 51 -0.83 4.63 -28.48
N LEU A 52 -1.02 4.78 -29.79
CA LEU A 52 -1.07 6.08 -30.46
C LEU A 52 -2.29 6.10 -31.35
N TRP A 53 -3.09 7.15 -31.18
CA TRP A 53 -4.16 7.54 -32.07
C TRP A 53 -3.75 8.81 -32.81
N ILE A 54 -3.94 8.82 -34.12
CA ILE A 54 -3.68 9.95 -35.01
C ILE A 54 -5.02 10.34 -35.61
N ASN A 55 -5.41 11.60 -35.44
CA ASN A 55 -6.68 12.08 -35.96
C ASN A 55 -6.65 12.05 -37.51
N PRO A 56 -7.56 11.31 -38.18
CA PRO A 56 -7.56 11.18 -39.63
C PRO A 56 -7.90 12.49 -40.37
N ASP A 57 -8.57 13.42 -39.71
CA ASP A 57 -8.97 14.71 -40.31
C ASP A 57 -7.96 15.84 -40.01
N ASN A 58 -7.12 15.67 -38.98
CA ASN A 58 -6.08 16.62 -38.60
C ASN A 58 -4.89 15.89 -37.95
N PRO A 59 -3.89 15.45 -38.72
CA PRO A 59 -2.79 14.65 -38.18
C PRO A 59 -1.90 15.37 -37.17
N ASP A 60 -1.99 16.70 -37.06
CA ASP A 60 -1.36 17.46 -35.98
C ASP A 60 -1.91 17.09 -34.60
N HIS A 61 -3.14 16.62 -34.54
CA HIS A 61 -3.76 16.12 -33.32
C HIS A 61 -3.46 14.62 -33.12
N ILE A 62 -2.62 14.32 -32.14
CA ILE A 62 -2.29 12.95 -31.74
C ILE A 62 -2.53 12.73 -30.25
N MET A 63 -2.93 11.51 -29.89
CA MET A 63 -3.10 11.07 -28.51
C MET A 63 -2.25 9.84 -28.24
N LEU A 64 -1.50 9.86 -27.15
CA LEU A 64 -0.52 8.84 -26.79
C LEU A 64 -0.81 8.28 -25.39
N GLY A 65 -1.02 6.96 -25.32
CA GLY A 65 -1.14 6.21 -24.08
C GLY A 65 0.22 5.64 -23.65
N THR A 66 0.55 5.86 -22.38
CA THR A 66 1.80 5.45 -21.72
C THR A 66 1.51 4.81 -20.37
N ASP A 67 2.49 4.13 -19.77
CA ASP A 67 2.34 3.58 -18.42
C ASP A 67 1.98 4.64 -17.36
N GLY A 68 2.42 5.89 -17.55
CA GLY A 68 2.06 7.02 -16.70
C GLY A 68 0.72 7.68 -17.01
N GLY A 69 -0.03 7.25 -18.03
CA GLY A 69 -1.31 7.83 -18.43
C GLY A 69 -1.36 8.35 -19.88
N PHE A 70 -2.18 9.37 -20.14
CA PHE A 70 -2.45 9.87 -21.49
C PHE A 70 -1.85 11.25 -21.74
N ASN A 71 -1.26 11.41 -22.93
CA ASN A 71 -0.70 12.66 -23.44
C ASN A 71 -1.40 13.01 -24.75
N PHE A 72 -1.56 14.30 -25.06
CA PHE A 72 -2.02 14.73 -26.37
C PHE A 72 -1.21 15.90 -26.89
N SER A 73 -1.13 16.01 -28.22
CA SER A 73 -0.38 17.03 -28.95
C SER A 73 -1.25 17.56 -30.08
N TRP A 74 -1.09 18.85 -30.40
CA TRP A 74 -1.74 19.53 -31.52
C TRP A 74 -0.72 20.03 -32.56
N ASP A 75 0.49 19.47 -32.54
CA ASP A 75 1.63 19.80 -33.40
C ASP A 75 2.47 18.55 -33.74
N GLN A 76 1.81 17.39 -33.90
CA GLN A 76 2.41 16.10 -34.24
C GLN A 76 3.55 15.63 -33.31
N GLY A 77 3.42 15.92 -32.03
CA GLY A 77 4.33 15.48 -30.98
C GLY A 77 5.51 16.41 -30.72
N ALA A 78 5.46 17.66 -31.19
CA ALA A 78 6.48 18.65 -30.83
C ALA A 78 6.27 19.19 -29.41
N THR A 79 5.03 19.37 -28.98
CA THR A 79 4.63 19.69 -27.60
C THR A 79 3.48 18.80 -27.12
N TRP A 80 3.38 18.63 -25.81
CA TRP A 80 2.44 17.69 -25.19
C TRP A 80 1.75 18.29 -23.98
N ASP A 81 0.45 18.03 -23.86
CA ASP A 81 -0.34 18.18 -22.65
C ASP A 81 -0.49 16.80 -22.00
N PHE A 82 -0.21 16.68 -20.69
CA PHE A 82 -0.40 15.46 -19.92
C PHE A 82 -1.69 15.55 -19.07
N VAL A 83 -2.50 14.49 -19.10
CA VAL A 83 -3.75 14.42 -18.32
C VAL A 83 -3.46 13.99 -16.88
N ASN A 84 -3.16 14.98 -16.03
CA ASN A 84 -2.74 14.76 -14.64
C ASN A 84 -3.90 14.83 -13.63
N THR A 85 -5.00 14.12 -13.88
CA THR A 85 -6.22 14.22 -13.05
C THR A 85 -6.77 12.86 -12.60
N MET A 86 -6.02 11.77 -12.77
CA MET A 86 -6.49 10.41 -12.51
C MET A 86 -5.71 9.74 -11.38
N ALA A 87 -6.41 9.07 -10.47
CA ALA A 87 -5.82 8.24 -9.41
C ALA A 87 -5.57 6.80 -9.92
N VAL A 88 -4.62 6.62 -10.83
CA VAL A 88 -4.30 5.31 -11.45
C VAL A 88 -2.97 4.71 -10.99
N GLY A 89 -2.44 5.17 -9.85
CA GLY A 89 -1.21 4.63 -9.27
C GLY A 89 -1.31 3.11 -9.03
N GLN A 90 -0.20 2.42 -9.30
CA GLN A 90 -0.04 0.98 -9.15
C GLN A 90 0.96 0.71 -8.02
N PHE A 91 0.47 0.67 -6.79
CA PHE A 91 1.32 0.46 -5.62
C PHE A 91 1.58 -1.03 -5.41
N TYR A 92 2.85 -1.40 -5.26
CA TYR A 92 3.26 -2.76 -4.92
C TYR A 92 3.20 -3.04 -3.42
N GLU A 93 3.78 -2.12 -2.65
CA GLU A 93 3.86 -2.21 -1.18
C GLU A 93 3.71 -0.79 -0.61
N ILE A 94 3.14 -0.70 0.58
CA ILE A 94 2.91 0.54 1.30
C ILE A 94 3.60 0.51 2.67
N GLY A 95 3.82 1.69 3.23
CA GLY A 95 4.32 1.92 4.57
C GLY A 95 3.75 3.23 5.09
N VAL A 96 3.71 3.39 6.42
CA VAL A 96 3.25 4.62 7.05
C VAL A 96 4.24 5.10 8.09
N ASP A 97 4.24 6.39 8.38
CA ASP A 97 4.97 6.95 9.50
C ASP A 97 4.06 7.35 10.66
N MET A 98 4.63 8.01 11.66
CA MET A 98 3.91 8.42 12.87
C MET A 98 3.73 9.94 12.99
N ARG A 99 3.81 10.71 11.89
CA ARG A 99 3.48 12.16 11.92
C ARG A 99 2.00 12.41 12.15
N ARG A 100 1.59 13.64 12.41
CA ARG A 100 0.18 14.05 12.52
C ARG A 100 -0.15 15.26 11.61
N PRO A 101 -0.91 15.07 10.51
CA PRO A 101 -1.33 13.78 9.92
C PRO A 101 -0.13 12.92 9.48
N TYR A 102 -0.31 11.59 9.50
CA TYR A 102 0.73 10.65 9.06
C TYR A 102 0.91 10.70 7.55
N PHE A 103 2.04 10.20 7.07
CA PHE A 103 2.28 10.02 5.64
C PHE A 103 2.18 8.54 5.27
N VAL A 104 1.63 8.30 4.08
CA VAL A 104 1.69 7.02 3.40
C VAL A 104 2.81 7.09 2.38
N CYS A 105 3.71 6.13 2.44
CA CYS A 105 4.77 5.93 1.46
C CYS A 105 4.57 4.62 0.74
N GLY A 106 5.05 4.52 -0.49
CA GLY A 106 4.99 3.28 -1.22
C GLY A 106 5.66 3.37 -2.58
N GLY A 107 5.83 2.22 -3.18
CA GLY A 107 6.47 2.05 -4.46
C GLY A 107 5.49 1.84 -5.60
N LEU A 108 5.69 2.56 -6.70
CA LEU A 108 4.88 2.49 -7.91
C LEU A 108 5.59 1.73 -9.02
N GLN A 109 4.82 0.97 -9.80
CA GLN A 109 5.29 0.47 -11.09
C GLN A 109 5.77 1.60 -12.00
N ASP A 110 7.00 1.46 -12.54
CA ASP A 110 7.67 2.36 -13.48
C ASP A 110 7.80 3.84 -13.05
N ASN A 111 7.40 4.18 -11.82
CA ASN A 111 7.31 5.57 -11.36
C ASN A 111 7.99 5.81 -9.99
N GLY A 112 8.85 4.90 -9.54
CA GLY A 112 9.64 5.04 -8.31
C GLY A 112 8.82 5.04 -7.03
N SER A 113 9.44 5.44 -5.93
CA SER A 113 8.83 5.44 -4.60
C SER A 113 8.51 6.85 -4.13
N TRP A 114 7.35 7.03 -3.52
CA TRP A 114 6.80 8.32 -3.11
C TRP A 114 6.25 8.28 -1.70
N CYS A 115 6.17 9.44 -1.06
CA CYS A 115 5.50 9.66 0.22
C CYS A 115 4.56 10.85 0.10
N GLY A 116 3.37 10.77 0.70
CA GLY A 116 2.40 11.86 0.75
C GLY A 116 1.52 11.76 1.99
N PRO A 117 0.88 12.86 2.41
CA PRO A 117 0.13 12.92 3.66
C PRO A 117 -1.23 12.22 3.54
N SER A 118 -1.73 11.66 4.64
CA SER A 118 -3.09 11.13 4.74
C SER A 118 -4.16 12.23 4.80
N ALA A 119 -3.77 13.44 5.18
CA ALA A 119 -4.62 14.63 5.15
C ALA A 119 -3.79 15.90 5.02
N VAL A 120 -4.39 16.98 4.49
CA VAL A 120 -3.77 18.32 4.47
C VAL A 120 -4.69 19.37 5.07
N ARG A 121 -4.13 20.48 5.55
CA ARG A 121 -4.88 21.55 6.22
C ARG A 121 -5.56 22.47 5.21
N GLY A 122 -6.88 22.59 5.25
CA GLY A 122 -7.63 23.66 4.58
C GLY A 122 -7.78 23.57 3.05
N ARG A 123 -7.38 22.47 2.40
CA ARG A 123 -7.61 22.21 0.97
C ARG A 123 -7.62 20.71 0.66
N ASP A 124 -7.85 20.33 -0.60
CA ASP A 124 -7.70 18.96 -1.08
C ASP A 124 -6.23 18.53 -1.14
N ILE A 125 -5.95 17.22 -1.07
CA ILE A 125 -4.59 16.66 -1.27
C ILE A 125 -4.24 16.78 -2.75
N ILE A 126 -3.06 17.29 -3.10
CA ILE A 126 -2.62 17.46 -4.49
C ILE A 126 -1.28 16.77 -4.74
N ASN A 127 -0.88 16.64 -6.00
CA ASN A 127 0.38 15.99 -6.36
C ASN A 127 1.61 16.67 -5.73
N ASP A 128 1.59 17.99 -5.53
CA ASP A 128 2.70 18.74 -4.91
C ASP A 128 2.87 18.44 -3.40
N ASP A 129 1.91 17.77 -2.76
CA ASP A 129 2.07 17.25 -1.40
C ASP A 129 2.92 15.98 -1.35
N TRP A 130 3.10 15.33 -2.49
CA TRP A 130 3.87 14.09 -2.61
C TRP A 130 5.30 14.40 -3.00
N TYR A 131 6.25 13.69 -2.39
CA TYR A 131 7.66 13.80 -2.70
C TYR A 131 8.28 12.43 -2.93
N ARG A 132 9.25 12.40 -3.85
CA ARG A 132 9.93 11.19 -4.26
C ARG A 132 11.01 10.79 -3.26
N VAL A 133 11.02 9.52 -2.86
CA VAL A 133 11.99 8.93 -1.93
C VAL A 133 12.79 7.77 -2.54
N GLY A 134 12.38 7.27 -3.70
CA GLY A 134 13.02 6.16 -4.41
C GLY A 134 12.87 6.27 -5.92
N GLY A 135 13.72 5.58 -6.68
CA GLY A 135 13.65 5.54 -8.14
C GLY A 135 13.39 4.16 -8.70
N GLY A 136 13.58 3.98 -10.00
CA GLY A 136 13.26 2.72 -10.68
C GLY A 136 11.75 2.43 -10.67
N ASP A 137 11.40 1.15 -10.69
CA ASP A 137 10.13 0.70 -10.13
C ASP A 137 10.28 0.83 -8.64
N GLY A 138 9.36 1.53 -7.99
CA GLY A 138 9.34 1.58 -6.54
C GLY A 138 8.66 0.33 -6.00
N PHE A 139 9.16 -0.18 -4.89
CA PHE A 139 8.55 -1.27 -4.15
C PHE A 139 8.36 -0.92 -2.67
N TYR A 140 8.96 -1.68 -1.76
CA TYR A 140 8.95 -1.42 -0.33
C TYR A 140 9.48 -0.02 -0.01
N VAL A 141 8.70 0.71 0.79
CA VAL A 141 9.18 1.87 1.54
C VAL A 141 8.90 1.64 3.01
N ARG A 142 9.95 1.70 3.83
CA ARG A 142 9.85 1.57 5.29
C ARG A 142 10.39 2.83 5.94
N ILE A 143 9.67 3.34 6.91
CA ILE A 143 10.00 4.56 7.63
C ILE A 143 10.32 4.16 9.07
N ASP A 144 11.39 4.71 9.63
CA ASP A 144 11.68 4.52 11.05
C ASP A 144 10.53 5.15 11.87
N PRO A 145 9.80 4.36 12.69
CA PRO A 145 8.65 4.83 13.44
C PRO A 145 9.00 5.83 14.54
N THR A 146 10.28 5.94 14.91
CA THR A 146 10.80 6.87 15.91
C THR A 146 11.45 8.11 15.31
N ASP A 147 11.80 8.06 14.02
CA ASP A 147 12.32 9.19 13.27
C ASP A 147 11.91 9.12 11.78
N TYR A 148 10.83 9.81 11.43
CA TYR A 148 10.30 9.82 10.06
C TYR A 148 11.28 10.33 8.99
N ASN A 149 12.39 10.97 9.38
CA ASN A 149 13.40 11.41 8.43
C ASN A 149 14.29 10.26 7.96
N VAL A 150 14.37 9.16 8.70
CA VAL A 150 15.12 7.97 8.32
C VAL A 150 14.18 7.00 7.62
N LEU A 151 14.42 6.75 6.34
CA LEU A 151 13.62 5.82 5.56
C LEU A 151 14.46 4.96 4.63
N TYR A 152 13.83 3.89 4.18
CA TYR A 152 14.38 2.85 3.34
C TYR A 152 13.48 2.71 2.12
N SER A 153 14.06 2.70 0.93
CA SER A 153 13.33 2.48 -0.32
C SER A 153 13.99 1.36 -1.12
N GLU A 154 13.19 0.49 -1.71
CA GLU A 154 13.63 -0.59 -2.59
C GLU A 154 13.17 -0.36 -4.04
N SER A 155 13.99 -0.84 -4.97
CA SER A 155 13.78 -0.81 -6.42
C SER A 155 14.43 -2.04 -7.04
N GLN A 156 14.19 -2.29 -8.33
CA GLN A 156 14.36 -3.60 -8.98
C GLN A 156 15.52 -4.44 -8.47
N GLY A 157 15.18 -5.69 -8.17
CA GLY A 157 16.14 -6.74 -7.94
C GLY A 157 16.91 -6.55 -6.64
N GLY A 158 16.38 -5.89 -5.61
CA GLY A 158 17.06 -5.65 -4.33
C GLY A 158 17.90 -4.38 -4.30
N SER A 159 17.65 -3.44 -5.21
CA SER A 159 18.34 -2.14 -5.27
C SER A 159 17.79 -1.19 -4.21
N MET A 160 18.16 -1.49 -2.96
CA MET A 160 17.69 -0.81 -1.75
C MET A 160 18.63 0.31 -1.29
N SER A 161 18.05 1.39 -0.78
CA SER A 161 18.77 2.54 -0.24
C SER A 161 18.16 3.06 1.05
N ARG A 162 19.00 3.58 1.94
CA ARG A 162 18.59 4.37 3.10
C ARG A 162 18.77 5.85 2.80
N ARG A 163 17.83 6.70 3.23
CA ARG A 163 17.95 8.17 3.18
C ARG A 163 17.64 8.83 4.52
N ASP A 164 18.24 9.99 4.72
CA ASP A 164 17.90 10.96 5.75
C ASP A 164 17.28 12.20 5.08
N LEU A 165 16.00 12.44 5.31
CA LEU A 165 15.23 13.52 4.69
C LEU A 165 15.70 14.93 5.12
N ARG A 166 16.35 15.07 6.28
CA ARG A 166 16.83 16.38 6.76
C ARG A 166 18.00 16.89 5.94
N THR A 167 18.86 15.97 5.52
CA THR A 167 20.14 16.29 4.87
C THR A 167 20.19 15.89 3.40
N GLY A 168 19.24 15.06 2.95
CA GLY A 168 19.26 14.42 1.64
C GLY A 168 20.34 13.34 1.51
N GLN A 169 21.12 13.06 2.57
CA GLN A 169 22.16 12.04 2.54
C GLN A 169 21.55 10.65 2.48
N GLY A 170 22.18 9.78 1.71
CA GLY A 170 21.75 8.40 1.57
C GLY A 170 22.74 7.56 0.78
N GLY A 171 22.48 6.27 0.71
CA GLY A 171 23.34 5.34 -0.01
C GLY A 171 22.70 3.98 -0.17
N SER A 172 23.27 3.18 -1.07
CA SER A 172 22.92 1.78 -1.22
C SER A 172 23.18 1.04 0.09
N ILE A 173 22.20 0.29 0.55
CA ILE A 173 22.34 -0.65 1.68
C ILE A 173 22.23 -2.10 1.20
N ARG A 174 22.14 -2.33 -0.12
CA ARG A 174 21.99 -3.67 -0.69
C ARG A 174 23.06 -4.63 -0.17
N PRO A 175 22.68 -5.81 0.37
CA PRO A 175 23.66 -6.81 0.77
C PRO A 175 24.52 -7.26 -0.42
N SER A 176 25.83 -7.22 -0.24
CA SER A 176 26.83 -7.53 -1.25
C SER A 176 28.07 -8.16 -0.63
N ALA A 177 28.60 -9.17 -1.30
CA ALA A 177 29.91 -9.74 -0.97
C ALA A 177 31.03 -8.84 -1.53
N PRO A 178 32.26 -8.94 -0.99
CA PRO A 178 33.43 -8.35 -1.62
C PRO A 178 33.54 -8.81 -3.08
N ARG A 179 33.87 -7.89 -4.00
CA ARG A 179 34.00 -8.21 -5.42
C ARG A 179 35.42 -7.98 -5.89
N GLU A 180 36.05 -9.01 -6.42
CA GLU A 180 37.36 -8.91 -7.05
C GLU A 180 37.23 -8.30 -8.44
N MET A 181 38.09 -7.33 -8.72
CA MET A 181 38.11 -6.53 -9.93
C MET A 181 39.56 -6.42 -10.41
N GLY A 182 40.06 -7.50 -11.01
CA GLY A 182 41.47 -7.63 -11.38
C GLY A 182 42.36 -7.58 -10.14
N ASN A 183 43.25 -6.59 -10.07
CA ASN A 183 44.18 -6.42 -8.92
C ASN A 183 43.57 -5.59 -7.76
N THR A 184 42.28 -5.29 -7.79
CA THR A 184 41.59 -4.51 -6.74
C THR A 184 40.38 -5.27 -6.22
N THR A 185 40.00 -5.03 -4.97
CA THR A 185 38.79 -5.61 -4.38
C THR A 185 37.87 -4.48 -3.95
N ARG A 186 36.66 -4.46 -4.49
CA ARG A 186 35.60 -3.59 -3.99
C ARG A 186 35.04 -4.22 -2.71
N PRO A 187 35.00 -3.51 -1.57
CA PRO A 187 34.46 -4.06 -0.34
C PRO A 187 32.97 -4.35 -0.49
N GLY A 188 32.54 -5.46 0.10
CA GLY A 188 31.13 -5.76 0.35
C GLY A 188 30.72 -5.28 1.73
N ASN A 189 29.46 -5.52 2.07
CA ASN A 189 28.86 -5.18 3.37
C ASN A 189 28.23 -6.39 4.08
N VAL A 190 28.32 -7.59 3.50
CA VAL A 190 28.00 -8.84 4.21
C VAL A 190 29.25 -9.32 4.96
N ILE A 191 29.13 -9.46 6.28
CA ILE A 191 30.25 -9.84 7.15
C ILE A 191 30.57 -11.33 6.94
N GLY A 192 31.84 -11.62 6.67
CA GLY A 192 32.31 -13.00 6.46
C GLY A 192 31.93 -13.62 5.12
N ALA A 193 31.44 -12.82 4.15
CA ALA A 193 31.14 -13.31 2.81
C ALA A 193 32.41 -13.63 2.01
N GLU A 194 32.36 -14.73 1.25
CA GLU A 194 33.43 -15.09 0.33
C GLU A 194 33.50 -14.11 -0.86
N PRO A 195 34.70 -13.78 -1.37
CA PRO A 195 34.84 -12.92 -2.54
C PRO A 195 34.03 -13.46 -3.74
N ASN A 196 33.32 -12.55 -4.41
CA ASN A 196 32.45 -12.82 -5.55
C ASN A 196 31.24 -13.73 -5.26
N GLN A 197 30.90 -14.00 -3.99
CA GLN A 197 29.68 -14.72 -3.64
C GLN A 197 28.46 -13.98 -4.21
N ALA A 198 27.67 -14.68 -5.02
CA ALA A 198 26.47 -14.13 -5.63
C ALA A 198 25.27 -14.25 -4.69
N TYR A 199 24.57 -13.14 -4.49
CA TYR A 199 23.26 -13.10 -3.84
C TYR A 199 22.19 -12.79 -4.88
N ARG A 200 21.07 -13.47 -4.75
CA ARG A 200 19.93 -13.35 -5.63
C ARG A 200 18.79 -12.63 -4.91
N PHE A 201 18.07 -11.80 -5.64
CA PHE A 201 17.06 -10.91 -5.10
C PHE A 201 15.91 -10.83 -6.10
N GLU A 202 14.68 -10.77 -5.58
CA GLU A 202 13.48 -10.70 -6.39
C GLU A 202 13.26 -9.29 -6.95
N TRP A 203 12.42 -9.16 -7.99
CA TRP A 203 12.16 -7.86 -8.62
C TRP A 203 11.66 -6.83 -7.60
N ASN A 204 10.70 -7.22 -6.76
CA ASN A 204 10.13 -6.55 -5.58
C ASN A 204 10.70 -7.20 -4.29
N THR A 205 11.97 -6.92 -3.97
CA THR A 205 12.64 -7.61 -2.84
C THR A 205 12.11 -7.12 -1.49
N PRO A 206 11.68 -8.03 -0.59
CA PRO A 206 11.23 -7.68 0.75
C PRO A 206 12.31 -7.01 1.59
N ILE A 207 11.96 -5.85 2.16
CA ILE A 207 12.71 -5.17 3.20
C ILE A 207 11.75 -4.71 4.30
N GLU A 208 12.04 -5.13 5.53
CA GLU A 208 11.24 -4.81 6.71
C GLU A 208 12.11 -4.22 7.83
N LEU A 209 11.49 -3.46 8.72
CA LEU A 209 12.10 -3.07 9.99
C LEU A 209 11.62 -4.01 11.08
N SER A 210 12.47 -4.30 12.06
CA SER A 210 12.05 -5.05 13.24
C SER A 210 11.00 -4.22 14.00
N PRO A 211 9.86 -4.82 14.41
CA PRO A 211 8.89 -4.14 15.26
C PRO A 211 9.43 -3.88 16.68
N HIS A 212 10.57 -4.47 17.04
CA HIS A 212 11.19 -4.36 18.37
C HIS A 212 12.37 -3.39 18.41
N ASP A 213 12.99 -3.11 17.27
CA ASP A 213 14.17 -2.25 17.15
C ASP A 213 14.26 -1.62 15.76
N PRO A 214 13.95 -0.33 15.59
CA PRO A 214 13.94 0.32 14.28
C PRO A 214 15.33 0.44 13.65
N SER A 215 16.42 0.18 14.40
CA SER A 215 17.76 0.09 13.83
C SER A 215 18.06 -1.25 13.14
N THR A 216 17.22 -2.26 13.40
CA THR A 216 17.31 -3.59 12.81
C THR A 216 16.51 -3.68 11.51
N VAL A 217 17.19 -4.03 10.42
CA VAL A 217 16.62 -4.16 9.07
C VAL A 217 16.69 -5.62 8.62
N LEU A 218 15.60 -6.13 8.06
CA LEU A 218 15.42 -7.50 7.61
C LEU A 218 15.21 -7.51 6.09
N VAL A 219 15.90 -8.39 5.37
CA VAL A 219 15.78 -8.52 3.91
C VAL A 219 15.73 -9.99 3.53
N ALA A 220 14.86 -10.35 2.58
CA ALA A 220 14.82 -11.68 2.00
C ALA A 220 15.25 -11.66 0.52
N GLY A 221 16.47 -12.13 0.26
CA GLY A 221 16.89 -12.56 -1.07
C GLY A 221 16.80 -14.09 -1.15
N ASN A 222 17.70 -14.75 -1.88
CA ASN A 222 17.86 -16.21 -1.70
C ASN A 222 18.34 -16.59 -0.30
N ARG A 223 18.91 -15.64 0.43
CA ARG A 223 19.27 -15.76 1.84
C ARG A 223 18.48 -14.74 2.63
N PHE A 224 18.27 -15.02 3.91
CA PHE A 224 17.85 -14.01 4.86
C PHE A 224 19.05 -13.14 5.25
N PHE A 225 18.85 -11.82 5.25
CA PHE A 225 19.85 -10.85 5.67
C PHE A 225 19.31 -10.02 6.83
N LYS A 226 20.15 -9.85 7.85
CA LYS A 226 19.84 -9.02 9.03
C LYS A 226 20.93 -8.00 9.27
N SER A 227 20.54 -6.74 9.37
CA SER A 227 21.38 -5.64 9.81
C SER A 227 20.90 -5.16 11.18
N LYS A 228 21.83 -4.74 12.05
CA LYS A 228 21.55 -4.06 13.33
C LYS A 228 22.01 -2.61 13.34
N ASP A 229 22.41 -2.09 12.19
CA ASP A 229 23.07 -0.79 12.04
C ASP A 229 22.48 0.01 10.88
N GLN A 230 21.17 -0.15 10.67
CA GLN A 230 20.40 0.54 9.63
C GLN A 230 20.86 0.21 8.19
N GLY A 231 21.22 -1.04 7.94
CA GLY A 231 21.61 -1.56 6.62
C GLY A 231 23.06 -1.30 6.22
N ARG A 232 23.92 -0.85 7.14
CA ARG A 232 25.34 -0.60 6.83
C ARG A 232 26.12 -1.90 6.70
N THR A 233 25.87 -2.86 7.59
CA THR A 233 26.45 -4.21 7.55
C THR A 233 25.37 -5.27 7.74
N TRP A 234 25.64 -6.46 7.20
CA TRP A 234 24.68 -7.57 7.16
C TRP A 234 25.29 -8.87 7.64
N ALA A 235 24.54 -9.62 8.44
CA ALA A 235 24.67 -11.06 8.59
C ALA A 235 23.76 -11.76 7.57
N ALA A 236 24.21 -12.88 7.01
CA ALA A 236 23.45 -13.66 6.04
C ALA A 236 23.26 -15.11 6.52
N SER A 237 22.07 -15.68 6.32
CA SER A 237 21.78 -17.09 6.53
C SER A 237 22.39 -17.98 5.44
N GLU A 238 22.15 -19.28 5.49
CA GLU A 238 22.25 -20.16 4.31
C GLU A 238 21.22 -19.79 3.22
N ASP A 239 21.34 -20.42 2.05
CA ASP A 239 20.34 -20.26 0.98
C ASP A 239 19.04 -20.93 1.43
N LEU A 240 17.97 -20.13 1.51
CA LEU A 240 16.66 -20.54 1.99
C LEU A 240 15.75 -21.03 0.84
N THR A 241 16.25 -21.05 -0.40
CA THR A 241 15.47 -21.40 -1.59
C THR A 241 15.77 -22.83 -2.03
N LYS A 242 14.97 -23.38 -2.95
CA LYS A 242 15.27 -24.65 -3.63
C LYS A 242 16.41 -24.53 -4.64
N ALA A 243 16.98 -23.33 -4.82
CA ALA A 243 18.09 -23.03 -5.72
C ALA A 243 17.88 -23.50 -7.17
N VAL A 244 16.64 -23.36 -7.67
CA VAL A 244 16.24 -23.80 -8.99
C VAL A 244 16.94 -22.95 -10.05
N ASN A 245 17.61 -23.63 -11.00
CA ASN A 245 18.23 -22.95 -12.12
C ASN A 245 17.18 -22.60 -13.18
N ARG A 246 16.76 -21.33 -13.24
CA ARG A 246 15.81 -20.83 -14.25
C ARG A 246 16.23 -21.16 -15.68
N ASN A 247 17.53 -21.20 -15.98
CA ASN A 247 18.00 -21.45 -17.34
C ASN A 247 17.75 -22.89 -17.82
N GLU A 248 17.38 -23.80 -16.93
CA GLU A 248 17.04 -25.19 -17.26
C GLU A 248 15.52 -25.41 -17.36
N LEU A 249 14.72 -24.46 -16.86
CA LEU A 249 13.26 -24.54 -16.91
C LEU A 249 12.74 -24.39 -18.34
N SER A 250 11.72 -25.17 -18.68
CA SER A 250 10.97 -24.98 -19.92
C SER A 250 10.13 -23.71 -19.83
N ILE A 251 10.23 -22.83 -20.83
CA ILE A 251 9.45 -21.59 -20.91
C ILE A 251 8.65 -21.65 -22.21
N MET A 252 7.32 -21.51 -22.12
CA MET A 252 6.42 -21.57 -23.29
C MET A 252 6.60 -22.85 -24.13
N GLY A 253 6.89 -23.97 -23.46
CA GLY A 253 7.11 -25.27 -24.11
C GLY A 253 8.50 -25.47 -24.73
N VAL A 254 9.40 -24.48 -24.64
CA VAL A 254 10.77 -24.57 -25.15
C VAL A 254 11.73 -24.85 -23.99
N PRO A 255 12.53 -25.93 -24.03
CA PRO A 255 13.52 -26.21 -23.00
C PRO A 255 14.45 -25.03 -22.77
N GLY A 256 14.72 -24.68 -21.51
CA GLY A 256 15.53 -23.51 -21.18
C GLY A 256 16.95 -23.55 -21.72
N THR A 257 17.49 -24.74 -22.00
CA THR A 257 18.82 -24.93 -22.59
C THR A 257 18.89 -24.58 -24.07
N GLU A 258 17.74 -24.42 -24.75
CA GLU A 258 17.69 -24.04 -26.17
C GLU A 258 17.64 -22.52 -26.36
N TYR A 259 17.95 -22.07 -27.58
CA TYR A 259 17.85 -20.67 -27.95
C TYR A 259 16.39 -20.22 -27.96
N MET A 260 16.11 -19.11 -27.29
CA MET A 260 14.76 -18.56 -27.16
C MET A 260 14.81 -17.04 -27.29
N ALA A 261 13.96 -16.50 -28.16
CA ALA A 261 13.74 -15.06 -28.24
C ALA A 261 13.15 -14.55 -26.92
N SER A 262 13.64 -13.41 -26.43
CA SER A 262 13.13 -12.78 -25.21
C SER A 262 13.19 -13.65 -23.93
N LYS A 263 14.10 -14.64 -23.84
CA LYS A 263 14.26 -15.53 -22.66
C LYS A 263 14.29 -14.80 -21.31
N ASN A 264 14.87 -13.60 -21.30
CA ASN A 264 15.07 -12.74 -20.12
C ASN A 264 14.31 -11.41 -20.23
N ASP A 265 13.28 -11.32 -21.06
CA ASP A 265 12.44 -10.11 -21.15
C ASP A 265 11.45 -10.11 -19.97
N GLY A 266 11.53 -9.10 -19.09
CA GLY A 266 10.81 -9.07 -17.82
C GLY A 266 11.58 -9.77 -16.69
N GLN A 267 11.20 -11.00 -16.34
CA GLN A 267 11.79 -11.73 -15.20
C GLN A 267 12.99 -12.57 -15.62
N SER A 268 14.19 -12.16 -15.19
CA SER A 268 15.46 -12.78 -15.60
C SER A 268 16.05 -13.80 -14.63
N GLY A 269 15.37 -14.14 -13.53
CA GLY A 269 15.81 -15.23 -12.66
C GLY A 269 14.73 -15.74 -11.71
N PHE A 270 15.12 -16.68 -10.85
CA PHE A 270 14.22 -17.49 -10.01
C PHE A 270 14.96 -18.04 -8.78
N SER A 271 14.18 -18.49 -7.79
CA SER A 271 14.59 -18.93 -6.46
C SER A 271 15.14 -17.79 -5.60
N TYR A 272 14.20 -17.02 -5.06
CA TYR A 272 14.37 -15.87 -4.19
C TYR A 272 13.33 -15.88 -3.04
N GLY A 273 13.66 -15.20 -1.94
CA GLY A 273 12.69 -14.78 -0.95
C GLY A 273 11.73 -13.71 -1.51
N THR A 274 10.45 -13.85 -1.16
CA THR A 274 9.34 -13.01 -1.64
C THR A 274 8.55 -12.36 -0.52
N THR A 275 8.79 -12.75 0.74
CA THR A 275 8.23 -12.10 1.92
C THR A 275 9.11 -12.39 3.13
N VAL A 276 9.22 -11.43 4.04
CA VAL A 276 9.88 -11.59 5.35
C VAL A 276 9.08 -10.82 6.39
N ALA A 277 8.95 -11.37 7.59
CA ALA A 277 8.35 -10.65 8.72
C ALA A 277 8.90 -11.18 10.05
N GLU A 278 9.09 -10.29 11.01
CA GLU A 278 9.40 -10.65 12.40
C GLU A 278 8.13 -10.52 13.25
N SER A 279 7.92 -11.46 14.17
CA SER A 279 6.73 -11.45 15.03
C SER A 279 6.68 -10.21 15.91
N PRO A 280 5.60 -9.40 15.83
CA PRO A 280 5.39 -8.28 16.75
C PRO A 280 5.20 -8.75 18.20
N SER A 281 4.74 -9.98 18.41
CA SER A 281 4.51 -10.53 19.76
C SER A 281 5.77 -11.12 20.42
N GLN A 282 6.83 -11.44 19.66
CA GLN A 282 8.08 -11.96 20.22
C GLN A 282 9.30 -11.66 19.33
N PRO A 283 10.33 -10.97 19.87
CA PRO A 283 11.58 -10.74 19.15
C PRO A 283 12.26 -12.06 18.75
N GLY A 284 12.84 -12.08 17.56
CA GLY A 284 13.62 -13.19 17.05
C GLY A 284 12.83 -14.36 16.46
N VAL A 285 11.50 -14.29 16.44
CA VAL A 285 10.66 -15.19 15.64
C VAL A 285 10.47 -14.57 14.26
N ILE A 286 11.08 -15.16 13.23
CA ILE A 286 11.15 -14.59 11.87
C ILE A 286 10.63 -15.60 10.87
N TRP A 287 9.74 -15.16 9.98
CA TRP A 287 9.18 -15.95 8.91
C TRP A 287 9.67 -15.47 7.56
N VAL A 288 9.95 -16.41 6.65
CA VAL A 288 10.38 -16.14 5.27
C VAL A 288 9.60 -17.05 4.32
N GLY A 289 9.15 -16.48 3.20
CA GLY A 289 8.56 -17.21 2.07
C GLY A 289 9.35 -16.99 0.79
N THR A 290 9.31 -17.95 -0.14
CA THR A 290 10.04 -17.89 -1.43
C THR A 290 9.15 -18.01 -2.66
N ASP A 291 9.68 -17.62 -3.84
CA ASP A 291 9.00 -17.77 -5.14
C ASP A 291 9.00 -19.21 -5.68
N ASP A 292 9.79 -20.10 -5.07
CA ASP A 292 9.83 -21.53 -5.37
C ASP A 292 9.12 -22.41 -4.32
N GLY A 293 8.46 -21.78 -3.34
CA GLY A 293 7.42 -22.40 -2.51
C GLY A 293 7.84 -22.79 -1.09
N ASN A 294 9.02 -22.41 -0.62
CA ASN A 294 9.43 -22.68 0.76
C ASN A 294 8.78 -21.66 1.73
N VAL A 295 8.24 -22.18 2.84
CA VAL A 295 7.81 -21.41 4.02
C VAL A 295 8.72 -21.82 5.18
N GLN A 296 9.41 -20.85 5.77
CA GLN A 296 10.42 -21.10 6.79
C GLN A 296 10.25 -20.21 8.01
N VAL A 297 10.64 -20.75 9.17
CA VAL A 297 10.59 -20.05 10.45
C VAL A 297 11.92 -20.18 11.20
N SER A 298 12.39 -19.06 11.74
CA SER A 298 13.46 -18.99 12.72
C SER A 298 12.86 -18.63 14.07
N GLN A 299 13.36 -19.27 15.14
CA GLN A 299 13.03 -18.93 16.53
C GLN A 299 14.26 -18.47 17.33
N ASP A 300 15.39 -18.26 16.64
CA ASP A 300 16.69 -17.88 17.20
C ASP A 300 17.25 -16.60 16.56
N ALA A 301 16.36 -15.69 16.18
CA ALA A 301 16.66 -14.37 15.62
C ALA A 301 17.35 -14.38 14.25
N GLY A 302 17.06 -15.41 13.45
CA GLY A 302 17.50 -15.57 12.06
C GLY A 302 18.85 -16.29 11.92
N ILE A 303 19.30 -17.00 12.96
CA ILE A 303 20.54 -17.78 12.92
C ILE A 303 20.30 -19.10 12.18
N THR A 304 19.22 -19.81 12.53
CA THR A 304 18.76 -21.02 11.85
C THR A 304 17.31 -20.89 11.41
N PHE A 305 16.97 -21.55 10.29
CA PHE A 305 15.63 -21.60 9.74
C PHE A 305 15.18 -23.06 9.61
N THR A 306 13.93 -23.33 9.97
CA THR A 306 13.28 -24.63 9.74
C THR A 306 12.29 -24.47 8.60
N ASP A 307 12.42 -25.30 7.56
CA ASP A 307 11.42 -25.42 6.49
C ASP A 307 10.21 -26.20 7.00
N VAL A 308 9.05 -25.57 6.92
CA VAL A 308 7.76 -26.11 7.40
C VAL A 308 6.77 -26.36 6.27
N THR A 309 7.22 -26.27 5.02
CA THR A 309 6.37 -26.38 3.82
C THR A 309 5.65 -27.73 3.75
N GLU A 310 6.33 -28.82 4.11
CA GLU A 310 5.77 -30.18 4.08
C GLU A 310 4.60 -30.37 5.07
N ASN A 311 4.44 -29.48 6.05
CA ASN A 311 3.36 -29.54 7.03
C ASN A 311 2.08 -28.84 6.56
N ILE A 312 2.09 -28.19 5.39
CA ILE A 312 0.94 -27.47 4.84
C ILE A 312 0.04 -28.47 4.09
N PRO A 313 -1.19 -28.74 4.56
CA PRO A 313 -2.07 -29.69 3.90
C PRO A 313 -2.57 -29.12 2.57
N ASP A 314 -2.60 -29.98 1.55
CA ASP A 314 -3.08 -29.65 0.21
C ASP A 314 -2.40 -28.40 -0.39
N ALA A 315 -1.13 -28.18 -0.04
CA ALA A 315 -0.32 -27.10 -0.61
C ALA A 315 -0.29 -27.19 -2.15
N PRO A 316 -0.15 -26.04 -2.84
CA PRO A 316 -0.06 -26.04 -4.30
C PRO A 316 1.07 -26.93 -4.80
N GLN A 317 0.88 -27.56 -5.96
CA GLN A 317 1.88 -28.46 -6.54
C GLN A 317 2.88 -27.70 -7.41
N GLY A 318 4.10 -28.21 -7.50
CA GLY A 318 5.18 -27.61 -8.29
C GLY A 318 5.87 -26.44 -7.58
N TYR A 319 6.35 -25.46 -8.35
CA TYR A 319 6.89 -24.23 -7.81
C TYR A 319 5.80 -23.16 -7.77
N PHE A 320 5.42 -22.75 -6.57
CA PHE A 320 4.41 -21.73 -6.30
C PHE A 320 5.02 -20.59 -5.49
N ARG A 321 4.38 -19.42 -5.51
CA ARG A 321 4.87 -18.23 -4.80
C ARG A 321 4.25 -18.13 -3.42
N VAL A 322 5.07 -18.01 -2.38
CA VAL A 322 4.61 -17.53 -1.08
C VAL A 322 4.50 -16.00 -1.17
N LYS A 323 3.27 -15.48 -1.13
CA LYS A 323 2.98 -14.06 -1.37
C LYS A 323 3.15 -13.21 -0.12
N ARG A 324 2.68 -13.70 1.04
CA ARG A 324 2.78 -13.01 2.32
C ARG A 324 2.91 -14.02 3.46
N VAL A 325 3.80 -13.73 4.40
CA VAL A 325 3.80 -14.31 5.75
C VAL A 325 3.47 -13.18 6.73
N GLU A 326 2.52 -13.42 7.62
CA GLU A 326 2.01 -12.44 8.59
C GLU A 326 2.01 -13.07 9.99
N PRO A 327 3.12 -12.94 10.75
CA PRO A 327 3.19 -13.39 12.13
C PRO A 327 2.19 -12.61 13.01
N SER A 328 1.53 -13.29 13.94
CA SER A 328 0.49 -12.67 14.76
C SER A 328 1.04 -11.61 15.73
N ASN A 329 0.24 -10.57 15.93
CA ASN A 329 0.40 -9.54 16.96
C ASN A 329 0.15 -10.09 18.38
N PHE A 330 -0.55 -11.22 18.50
CA PHE A 330 -1.04 -11.72 19.79
C PHE A 330 -0.33 -12.98 20.28
N ALA A 331 0.18 -13.80 19.36
CA ALA A 331 0.77 -15.09 19.72
C ALA A 331 1.97 -15.45 18.84
N PRO A 332 3.15 -15.72 19.43
CA PRO A 332 4.39 -15.91 18.66
C PRO A 332 4.41 -17.17 17.79
N GLY A 333 3.66 -18.21 18.20
CA GLY A 333 3.49 -19.43 17.42
C GLY A 333 2.53 -19.29 16.24
N THR A 334 1.82 -18.16 16.14
CA THR A 334 0.80 -17.94 15.10
C THR A 334 1.37 -17.16 13.93
N CYS A 335 1.12 -17.66 12.72
CA CYS A 335 1.49 -16.98 11.47
C CYS A 335 0.47 -17.34 10.38
N TYR A 336 0.04 -16.33 9.62
CA TYR A 336 -0.78 -16.51 8.44
C TYR A 336 0.09 -16.54 7.19
N VAL A 337 -0.27 -17.39 6.23
CA VAL A 337 0.49 -17.59 5.00
C VAL A 337 -0.44 -17.53 3.80
N VAL A 338 -0.12 -16.68 2.84
CA VAL A 338 -0.80 -16.59 1.54
C VAL A 338 0.12 -17.15 0.46
N MET A 339 -0.41 -18.02 -0.39
CA MET A 339 0.29 -18.61 -1.52
C MET A 339 -0.48 -18.37 -2.82
N ASP A 340 0.25 -18.41 -3.93
CA ASP A 340 -0.29 -18.17 -5.27
C ASP A 340 0.35 -19.13 -6.28
N ASN A 341 -0.51 -19.77 -7.08
CA ASN A 341 -0.12 -20.79 -8.05
C ASN A 341 -0.68 -20.53 -9.47
N HIS A 342 -1.23 -19.33 -9.74
CA HIS A 342 -1.90 -19.05 -11.02
C HIS A 342 -0.98 -19.20 -12.23
N ARG A 343 0.34 -19.05 -12.05
CA ARG A 343 1.34 -19.25 -13.12
C ARG A 343 1.46 -20.70 -13.58
N ASN A 344 0.92 -21.64 -12.81
CA ASN A 344 0.79 -23.05 -13.15
C ASN A 344 -0.66 -23.42 -13.52
N GLU A 345 -1.47 -22.44 -13.96
CA GLU A 345 -2.88 -22.61 -14.31
C GLU A 345 -3.80 -23.02 -13.14
N ASP A 346 -3.33 -22.85 -11.90
CA ASP A 346 -4.07 -23.14 -10.67
C ASP A 346 -4.53 -21.84 -10.00
N TRP A 347 -5.82 -21.57 -10.12
CA TRP A 347 -6.44 -20.32 -9.68
C TRP A 347 -7.07 -20.41 -8.28
N ASN A 348 -6.84 -21.50 -7.54
CA ASN A 348 -7.42 -21.64 -6.20
C ASN A 348 -6.82 -20.62 -5.22
N PRO A 349 -7.62 -20.07 -4.29
CA PRO A 349 -7.09 -19.27 -3.19
C PRO A 349 -6.40 -20.19 -2.17
N TYR A 350 -5.20 -19.79 -1.75
CA TYR A 350 -4.42 -20.52 -0.74
C TYR A 350 -4.06 -19.60 0.43
N VAL A 351 -4.85 -19.70 1.50
CA VAL A 351 -4.68 -18.95 2.75
C VAL A 351 -4.68 -19.92 3.92
N TYR A 352 -3.63 -19.88 4.72
CA TYR A 352 -3.43 -20.79 5.84
C TYR A 352 -3.05 -20.04 7.11
N VAL A 353 -3.32 -20.67 8.26
CA VAL A 353 -2.81 -20.24 9.56
C VAL A 353 -2.15 -21.42 10.28
N THR A 354 -0.98 -21.18 10.86
CA THR A 354 -0.39 -22.05 11.88
C THR A 354 -0.53 -21.39 13.25
N ARG A 355 -0.54 -22.18 14.32
CA ARG A 355 -0.55 -21.69 15.73
C ARG A 355 0.57 -22.30 16.58
N ASP A 356 1.50 -23.02 15.94
CA ASP A 356 2.51 -23.83 16.61
C ASP A 356 3.88 -23.78 15.91
N PHE A 357 4.22 -22.62 15.35
CA PHE A 357 5.46 -22.39 14.60
C PHE A 357 5.58 -23.28 13.36
N GLY A 358 4.47 -23.53 12.66
CA GLY A 358 4.45 -24.25 11.39
C GLY A 358 4.47 -25.76 11.52
N ARG A 359 4.25 -26.32 12.72
CA ARG A 359 4.13 -27.79 12.88
C ARG A 359 2.81 -28.29 12.31
N THR A 360 1.76 -27.48 12.41
CA THR A 360 0.46 -27.74 11.77
C THR A 360 -0.09 -26.47 11.14
N PHE A 361 -0.84 -26.64 10.04
CA PHE A 361 -1.53 -25.57 9.33
C PHE A 361 -3.01 -25.90 9.16
N THR A 362 -3.84 -24.87 9.22
CA THR A 362 -5.28 -24.92 8.91
C THR A 362 -5.54 -24.05 7.69
N ASN A 363 -6.19 -24.61 6.66
CA ASN A 363 -6.66 -23.83 5.52
C ASN A 363 -7.83 -22.96 5.97
N ILE A 364 -7.74 -21.65 5.72
CA ILE A 364 -8.76 -20.65 6.06
C ILE A 364 -9.29 -19.95 4.80
N SER A 365 -9.11 -20.53 3.61
CA SER A 365 -9.59 -19.94 2.35
C SER A 365 -11.10 -20.01 2.21
N ASN A 366 -11.75 -21.02 2.80
CA ASN A 366 -13.20 -21.18 2.97
C ASN A 366 -14.04 -20.70 1.77
N ASN A 367 -14.81 -19.62 1.94
CA ASN A 367 -15.76 -19.09 0.97
C ASN A 367 -15.18 -18.01 0.04
N LEU A 368 -13.84 -17.88 -0.04
CA LEU A 368 -13.21 -16.96 -0.98
C LEU A 368 -13.50 -17.35 -2.44
N PRO A 369 -13.65 -16.38 -3.34
CA PRO A 369 -13.77 -16.66 -4.76
C PRO A 369 -12.46 -17.26 -5.32
N VAL A 370 -12.59 -18.03 -6.41
CA VAL A 370 -11.45 -18.50 -7.20
C VAL A 370 -10.70 -17.29 -7.77
N GLY A 371 -9.40 -17.23 -7.53
CA GLY A 371 -8.49 -16.19 -8.02
C GLY A 371 -7.24 -16.03 -7.16
N PRO A 372 -6.22 -15.30 -7.66
CA PRO A 372 -5.01 -15.01 -6.90
C PRO A 372 -5.31 -14.20 -5.63
N THR A 373 -4.70 -14.61 -4.53
CA THR A 373 -4.69 -13.90 -3.25
C THR A 373 -3.30 -13.29 -3.04
N ASN A 374 -3.24 -12.04 -2.60
CA ASN A 374 -1.99 -11.27 -2.60
C ASN A 374 -1.44 -11.00 -1.20
N VAL A 375 -2.28 -10.58 -0.26
CA VAL A 375 -1.85 -10.09 1.06
C VAL A 375 -2.88 -10.47 2.11
N ILE A 376 -2.42 -10.76 3.32
CA ILE A 376 -3.22 -10.87 4.53
C ILE A 376 -2.61 -9.96 5.59
N ALA A 377 -3.45 -9.33 6.41
CA ALA A 377 -3.05 -8.55 7.57
C ALA A 377 -3.94 -8.92 8.77
N GLU A 378 -3.32 -9.13 9.93
CA GLU A 378 -4.05 -9.30 11.19
C GLU A 378 -4.26 -7.93 11.84
N ASP A 379 -5.48 -7.65 12.31
CA ASP A 379 -5.73 -6.42 13.05
C ASP A 379 -4.93 -6.39 14.36
N PRO A 380 -4.22 -5.30 14.69
CA PRO A 380 -3.36 -5.25 15.88
C PRO A 380 -4.13 -5.19 17.21
N LYS A 381 -5.46 -5.02 17.18
CA LYS A 381 -6.32 -4.89 18.37
C LYS A 381 -7.37 -5.99 18.50
N ASN A 382 -7.67 -6.72 17.43
CA ASN A 382 -8.62 -7.83 17.45
C ASN A 382 -8.06 -9.08 16.72
N PRO A 383 -7.72 -10.18 17.43
CA PRO A 383 -7.14 -11.38 16.82
C PRO A 383 -8.09 -12.14 15.87
N ASN A 384 -9.38 -11.82 15.87
CA ASN A 384 -10.35 -12.43 14.97
C ASN A 384 -10.58 -11.60 13.70
N LEU A 385 -10.14 -10.34 13.69
CA LEU A 385 -10.32 -9.43 12.57
C LEU A 385 -9.13 -9.55 11.62
N LEU A 386 -9.40 -10.08 10.42
CA LEU A 386 -8.40 -10.26 9.37
C LEU A 386 -8.82 -9.49 8.12
N TYR A 387 -7.84 -8.93 7.41
CA TYR A 387 -8.01 -8.28 6.12
C TYR A 387 -7.28 -9.08 5.06
N LEU A 388 -7.88 -9.24 3.88
CA LEU A 388 -7.32 -10.04 2.79
C LEU A 388 -7.47 -9.31 1.45
N GLY A 389 -6.34 -9.08 0.78
CA GLY A 389 -6.28 -8.50 -0.55
C GLY A 389 -6.20 -9.59 -1.62
N THR A 390 -7.03 -9.47 -2.64
CA THR A 390 -7.11 -10.42 -3.77
C THR A 390 -7.01 -9.67 -5.10
N GLU A 391 -6.97 -10.40 -6.21
CA GLU A 391 -7.12 -9.84 -7.56
C GLU A 391 -8.44 -9.05 -7.75
N PHE A 392 -9.47 -9.38 -6.96
CA PHE A 392 -10.83 -8.88 -7.16
C PHE A 392 -11.33 -7.93 -6.06
N GLY A 393 -10.47 -7.58 -5.11
CA GLY A 393 -10.75 -6.59 -4.07
C GLY A 393 -10.34 -7.00 -2.67
N LEU A 394 -10.84 -6.25 -1.70
CA LEU A 394 -10.62 -6.42 -0.27
C LEU A 394 -11.72 -7.29 0.36
N PHE A 395 -11.30 -8.24 1.18
CA PHE A 395 -12.16 -9.08 2.02
C PHE A 395 -11.79 -8.90 3.49
N ILE A 396 -12.76 -9.07 4.37
CA ILE A 396 -12.59 -9.08 5.82
C ILE A 396 -13.15 -10.35 6.43
N SER A 397 -12.57 -10.79 7.53
CA SER A 397 -13.12 -11.84 8.38
C SER A 397 -13.25 -11.29 9.79
N LEU A 398 -14.37 -11.54 10.45
CA LEU A 398 -14.61 -11.18 11.85
C LEU A 398 -14.42 -12.38 12.82
N ASN A 399 -14.03 -13.54 12.31
CA ASN A 399 -14.00 -14.81 13.03
C ASN A 399 -12.70 -15.62 12.79
N GLY A 400 -11.59 -14.93 12.53
CA GLY A 400 -10.27 -15.55 12.39
C GLY A 400 -10.10 -16.42 11.14
N GLY A 401 -10.78 -16.06 10.05
CA GLY A 401 -10.67 -16.69 8.73
C GLY A 401 -11.69 -17.80 8.47
N GLN A 402 -12.65 -18.02 9.36
CA GLN A 402 -13.70 -19.03 9.16
C GLN A 402 -14.71 -18.60 8.08
N GLU A 403 -14.96 -17.30 7.95
CA GLU A 403 -15.82 -16.73 6.91
C GLU A 403 -15.27 -15.39 6.44
N TRP A 404 -15.20 -15.21 5.11
CA TRP A 404 -14.77 -13.98 4.47
C TRP A 404 -15.95 -13.24 3.87
N GLN A 405 -15.97 -11.92 4.08
CA GLN A 405 -16.95 -11.00 3.54
C GLN A 405 -16.24 -9.99 2.66
N ARG A 406 -16.76 -9.74 1.46
CA ARG A 406 -16.21 -8.69 0.60
C ARG A 406 -16.48 -7.32 1.23
N PHE A 407 -15.43 -6.51 1.36
CA PHE A 407 -15.57 -5.16 1.88
C PHE A 407 -16.06 -4.21 0.78
N GLN A 408 -17.34 -3.82 0.83
CA GLN A 408 -18.00 -3.02 -0.22
C GLN A 408 -18.32 -1.58 0.22
N ASN A 409 -17.33 -0.85 0.75
CA ASN A 409 -17.50 0.56 1.13
C ASN A 409 -16.97 1.52 0.04
N GLY A 410 -17.47 1.37 -1.20
CA GLY A 410 -17.07 2.22 -2.33
C GLY A 410 -15.74 1.86 -3.01
N LEU A 411 -14.96 0.92 -2.45
CA LEU A 411 -13.78 0.36 -3.11
C LEU A 411 -14.22 -0.45 -4.36
N PRO A 412 -13.75 -0.11 -5.59
CA PRO A 412 -14.12 -0.85 -6.79
C PRO A 412 -13.48 -2.25 -6.83
N THR A 413 -13.90 -3.09 -7.77
CA THR A 413 -13.14 -4.30 -8.12
C THR A 413 -11.76 -3.86 -8.63
N VAL A 414 -10.72 -4.14 -7.85
CA VAL A 414 -9.32 -3.83 -8.16
C VAL A 414 -8.44 -4.82 -7.43
N ARG A 415 -7.27 -5.14 -8.01
CA ARG A 415 -6.23 -5.89 -7.34
C ARG A 415 -5.69 -5.11 -6.14
N VAL A 416 -5.75 -5.75 -4.97
CA VAL A 416 -5.16 -5.24 -3.71
C VAL A 416 -3.85 -5.97 -3.49
N ASP A 417 -2.74 -5.23 -3.49
CA ASP A 417 -1.39 -5.79 -3.36
C ASP A 417 -0.86 -5.71 -1.92
N ASP A 418 -1.23 -4.68 -1.16
CA ASP A 418 -0.78 -4.51 0.22
C ASP A 418 -1.86 -3.86 1.12
N ILE A 419 -1.84 -4.20 2.39
CA ILE A 419 -2.77 -3.76 3.43
C ILE A 419 -1.97 -3.50 4.71
N LEU A 420 -2.21 -2.35 5.34
CA LEU A 420 -1.63 -2.00 6.62
C LEU A 420 -2.67 -1.31 7.51
N VAL A 421 -2.69 -1.64 8.79
CA VAL A 421 -3.45 -0.89 9.81
C VAL A 421 -2.52 0.10 10.49
N HIS A 422 -2.84 1.39 10.43
CA HIS A 422 -2.06 2.40 11.15
C HIS A 422 -2.23 2.20 12.66
N PRO A 423 -1.17 1.91 13.44
CA PRO A 423 -1.29 1.40 14.81
C PRO A 423 -1.88 2.41 15.80
N ARG A 424 -1.66 3.71 15.54
CA ARG A 424 -2.21 4.80 16.37
C ARG A 424 -3.62 5.22 15.95
N ASP A 425 -3.80 5.53 14.67
CA ASP A 425 -5.00 6.21 14.18
C ASP A 425 -6.16 5.26 13.82
N ASN A 426 -5.89 3.94 13.80
CA ASN A 426 -6.85 2.89 13.39
C ASN A 426 -7.42 3.16 12.01
N ASP A 427 -6.58 3.58 11.07
CA ASP A 427 -6.97 3.67 9.67
C ASP A 427 -6.48 2.41 8.94
N LEU A 428 -7.32 1.84 8.10
CA LEU A 428 -6.93 0.74 7.21
C LEU A 428 -6.48 1.33 5.87
N VAL A 429 -5.17 1.23 5.61
CA VAL A 429 -4.52 1.73 4.40
C VAL A 429 -4.39 0.57 3.42
N VAL A 430 -4.83 0.77 2.19
CA VAL A 430 -4.93 -0.26 1.15
C VAL A 430 -4.18 0.20 -0.09
N GLY A 431 -3.09 -0.51 -0.43
CA GLY A 431 -2.33 -0.34 -1.66
C GLY A 431 -2.97 -1.14 -2.79
N THR A 432 -3.37 -0.46 -3.86
CA THR A 432 -4.01 -1.11 -5.02
C THR A 432 -3.15 -1.00 -6.27
N HIS A 433 -3.32 -1.96 -7.16
CA HIS A 433 -2.67 -1.97 -8.47
C HIS A 433 -3.60 -1.33 -9.51
N GLY A 434 -3.59 0.01 -9.59
CA GLY A 434 -4.33 0.78 -10.61
C GLY A 434 -5.47 1.65 -10.09
N ARG A 435 -5.67 1.74 -8.76
CA ARG A 435 -6.59 2.68 -8.10
C ARG A 435 -5.92 3.44 -6.94
N SER A 436 -4.60 3.57 -6.99
CA SER A 436 -3.77 4.29 -6.00
C SER A 436 -3.93 3.73 -4.58
N ILE A 437 -3.85 4.58 -3.55
CA ILE A 437 -4.03 4.22 -2.15
C ILE A 437 -5.44 4.58 -1.71
N TRP A 438 -6.07 3.70 -0.94
CA TRP A 438 -7.30 3.97 -0.22
C TRP A 438 -7.03 4.01 1.29
N ILE A 439 -7.63 4.97 1.98
CA ILE A 439 -7.61 5.05 3.44
C ILE A 439 -9.06 4.92 3.90
N ILE A 440 -9.36 3.81 4.59
CA ILE A 440 -10.62 3.61 5.29
C ILE A 440 -10.38 4.11 6.70
N ASP A 441 -10.86 5.32 6.97
CA ASP A 441 -10.54 6.01 8.20
C ASP A 441 -11.36 5.49 9.38
N ASP A 442 -10.70 5.32 10.52
CA ASP A 442 -11.29 4.88 11.78
C ASP A 442 -12.07 3.56 11.71
N ILE A 443 -11.33 2.45 11.64
CA ILE A 443 -11.84 1.07 11.72
C ILE A 443 -12.15 0.60 13.15
N THR A 444 -12.14 1.49 14.15
CA THR A 444 -12.51 1.15 15.54
C THR A 444 -13.84 0.36 15.64
N PRO A 445 -14.90 0.66 14.85
CA PRO A 445 -16.11 -0.16 14.87
C PRO A 445 -15.86 -1.61 14.47
N LEU A 446 -15.05 -1.89 13.44
CA LEU A 446 -14.72 -3.26 13.04
C LEU A 446 -13.93 -3.98 14.14
N GLN A 447 -12.98 -3.28 14.76
CA GLN A 447 -12.16 -3.82 15.84
C GLN A 447 -13.01 -4.22 17.06
N GLN A 448 -14.05 -3.43 17.36
CA GLN A 448 -14.94 -3.65 18.51
C GLN A 448 -16.18 -4.49 18.19
N PHE A 449 -16.45 -4.79 16.93
CA PHE A 449 -17.63 -5.55 16.51
C PHE A 449 -17.44 -7.06 16.72
N THR A 450 -17.55 -7.48 17.98
CA THR A 450 -17.46 -8.89 18.38
C THR A 450 -18.79 -9.63 18.18
N ALA A 451 -18.78 -10.96 18.34
CA ALA A 451 -19.98 -11.78 18.31
C ALA A 451 -21.01 -11.33 19.38
N GLU A 452 -20.54 -10.89 20.55
CA GLU A 452 -21.38 -10.36 21.62
C GLU A 452 -22.04 -9.05 21.22
N VAL A 453 -21.33 -8.15 20.52
CA VAL A 453 -21.91 -6.91 20.00
C VAL A 453 -22.95 -7.21 18.93
N ALA A 454 -22.63 -8.11 17.99
CA ALA A 454 -23.54 -8.49 16.91
C ALA A 454 -24.85 -9.14 17.43
N ALA A 455 -24.76 -9.93 18.50
CA ALA A 455 -25.90 -10.61 19.13
C ALA A 455 -26.63 -9.76 20.18
N GLY A 456 -26.07 -8.61 20.56
CA GLY A 456 -26.60 -7.74 21.59
C GLY A 456 -27.65 -6.74 21.10
N ASP A 457 -28.01 -5.82 21.99
CA ASP A 457 -28.79 -4.63 21.65
C ASP A 457 -27.91 -3.59 20.93
N ALA A 458 -28.39 -2.35 20.81
CA ALA A 458 -27.59 -1.27 20.26
C ALA A 458 -26.26 -1.07 21.02
N HIS A 459 -25.22 -0.68 20.29
CA HIS A 459 -23.88 -0.47 20.84
C HIS A 459 -23.31 0.86 20.34
N LEU A 460 -22.76 1.67 21.25
CA LEU A 460 -22.03 2.90 20.91
C LEU A 460 -20.53 2.61 21.01
N PHE A 461 -19.83 2.67 19.88
CA PHE A 461 -18.40 2.36 19.80
C PHE A 461 -17.56 3.49 20.42
N GLU A 462 -16.31 3.17 20.78
CA GLU A 462 -15.36 4.20 21.20
C GLU A 462 -15.14 5.23 20.08
N VAL A 463 -15.02 6.50 20.48
CA VAL A 463 -14.85 7.62 19.53
C VAL A 463 -13.38 7.98 19.45
N ARG A 464 -12.82 7.97 18.22
CA ARG A 464 -11.45 8.41 17.97
C ARG A 464 -11.25 9.86 18.45
N PRO A 465 -10.14 10.18 19.14
CA PRO A 465 -9.80 11.57 19.45
C PRO A 465 -9.81 12.45 18.20
N ALA A 466 -10.42 13.62 18.32
CA ALA A 466 -10.45 14.61 17.26
C ALA A 466 -9.32 15.61 17.48
N VAL A 467 -8.71 16.11 16.40
CA VAL A 467 -7.77 17.24 16.49
C VAL A 467 -8.48 18.49 15.99
N ARG A 468 -8.40 19.58 16.77
CA ARG A 468 -8.83 20.91 16.30
C ARG A 468 -7.71 21.51 15.43
N TRP A 469 -7.63 21.04 14.19
CA TRP A 469 -6.61 21.48 13.23
C TRP A 469 -6.61 22.99 13.02
N LEU A 470 -5.43 23.61 13.18
CA LEU A 470 -5.18 24.97 12.73
C LEU A 470 -5.06 25.01 11.20
N ASN A 471 -5.43 26.16 10.62
CA ASN A 471 -5.25 26.39 9.19
C ASN A 471 -3.80 26.77 8.89
N ASP A 472 -3.22 26.13 7.88
CA ASP A 472 -1.94 26.54 7.32
C ASP A 472 -2.17 27.43 6.09
N THR A 473 -1.97 28.73 6.26
CA THR A 473 -2.13 29.70 5.16
C THR A 473 -0.98 29.66 4.16
N GLN A 474 0.18 29.09 4.52
CA GLN A 474 1.35 29.03 3.62
C GLN A 474 1.13 28.05 2.46
N LYS A 475 0.35 26.99 2.69
CA LYS A 475 -0.01 25.97 1.69
C LYS A 475 -1.33 26.26 0.96
N SER A 476 -1.87 27.47 1.08
CA SER A 476 -3.07 27.90 0.36
C SER A 476 -2.76 28.12 -1.12
N VAL A 477 -3.20 27.19 -1.98
CA VAL A 477 -3.06 27.31 -3.44
C VAL A 477 -4.37 27.83 -4.01
N THR A 478 -4.37 29.07 -4.49
CA THR A 478 -5.56 29.73 -5.06
C THR A 478 -5.49 29.93 -6.58
N ILE A 479 -4.34 29.62 -7.19
CA ILE A 479 -4.06 29.85 -8.61
C ILE A 479 -3.85 28.49 -9.29
N GLY A 480 -4.75 28.10 -10.20
CA GLY A 480 -4.66 26.86 -10.96
C GLY A 480 -5.91 26.59 -11.80
N GLY A 481 -5.78 25.76 -12.84
CA GLY A 481 -6.90 25.29 -13.65
C GLY A 481 -7.50 23.97 -13.14
N ALA A 482 -8.52 23.44 -13.82
CA ALA A 482 -9.14 22.16 -13.48
C ALA A 482 -8.29 20.92 -13.85
N LYS A 483 -7.17 21.10 -14.57
CA LYS A 483 -6.29 20.02 -15.07
C LYS A 483 -5.25 19.54 -14.04
N HIS A 484 -5.58 19.55 -12.75
CA HIS A 484 -4.71 19.03 -11.69
C HIS A 484 -5.47 18.02 -10.83
N PHE A 485 -4.77 16.96 -10.43
CA PHE A 485 -5.31 15.96 -9.52
C PHE A 485 -5.62 16.59 -8.16
N ARG A 486 -6.77 16.21 -7.61
CA ARG A 486 -7.23 16.56 -6.26
C ARG A 486 -7.78 15.31 -5.61
N GLY A 487 -7.08 14.83 -4.59
CA GLY A 487 -7.52 13.77 -3.70
C GLY A 487 -8.47 14.30 -2.63
N GLN A 488 -9.16 13.39 -1.96
CA GLN A 488 -10.12 13.73 -0.91
C GLN A 488 -9.44 13.77 0.45
N ASN A 489 -9.72 14.81 1.23
CA ASN A 489 -9.38 14.86 2.65
C ASN A 489 -10.42 14.11 3.50
N PRO A 490 -10.03 13.56 4.67
CA PRO A 490 -10.99 13.03 5.62
C PRO A 490 -11.97 14.12 6.07
N ALA A 491 -13.18 13.71 6.47
CA ALA A 491 -14.17 14.64 6.97
C ALA A 491 -13.66 15.34 8.25
N ALA A 492 -13.94 16.65 8.38
CA ALA A 492 -13.48 17.42 9.52
C ALA A 492 -14.06 16.90 10.84
N GLY A 493 -13.24 16.88 11.90
CA GLY A 493 -13.64 16.49 13.25
C GLY A 493 -13.47 15.00 13.53
N THR A 494 -14.46 14.38 14.18
CA THR A 494 -14.44 12.94 14.47
C THR A 494 -15.76 12.27 14.17
N ALA A 495 -15.67 10.99 13.85
CA ALA A 495 -16.82 10.16 13.58
C ALA A 495 -17.32 9.50 14.86
N ILE A 496 -18.62 9.42 14.98
CA ILE A 496 -19.31 8.71 16.05
C ILE A 496 -20.04 7.56 15.39
N SER A 497 -19.64 6.35 15.77
CA SER A 497 -20.15 5.13 15.18
C SER A 497 -20.96 4.33 16.20
N TYR A 498 -22.01 3.67 15.74
CA TYR A 498 -22.85 2.82 16.58
C TYR A 498 -23.46 1.67 15.77
N TYR A 499 -23.76 0.57 16.45
CA TYR A 499 -24.45 -0.58 15.87
C TYR A 499 -25.92 -0.58 16.29
N LEU A 500 -26.80 -0.90 15.35
CA LEU A 500 -28.22 -1.17 15.58
C LEU A 500 -28.57 -2.59 15.12
N PRO A 501 -29.25 -3.41 15.95
CA PRO A 501 -29.62 -4.78 15.58
C PRO A 501 -30.82 -4.85 14.62
N ILE A 502 -31.59 -3.77 14.52
CA ILE A 502 -32.80 -3.64 13.70
C ILE A 502 -32.86 -2.26 13.06
N ASP A 503 -33.64 -2.14 11.98
CA ASP A 503 -34.03 -0.85 11.43
C ASP A 503 -35.03 -0.18 12.37
N LEU A 504 -34.78 1.08 12.74
CA LEU A 504 -35.66 1.85 13.61
C LEU A 504 -36.75 2.59 12.82
N GLY A 505 -36.50 2.90 11.54
CA GLY A 505 -37.40 3.68 10.67
C GLY A 505 -37.33 5.20 10.89
N ASP A 506 -36.71 5.65 11.98
CA ASP A 506 -36.44 7.05 12.32
C ASP A 506 -34.94 7.25 12.60
N ASP A 507 -34.46 8.50 12.52
CA ASP A 507 -33.07 8.84 12.84
C ASP A 507 -32.75 8.63 14.33
N VAL A 508 -31.52 8.20 14.61
CA VAL A 508 -30.96 8.17 15.97
C VAL A 508 -30.50 9.57 16.35
N VAL A 509 -30.92 10.03 17.52
CA VAL A 509 -30.46 11.31 18.09
C VAL A 509 -29.24 11.08 18.97
N LEU A 510 -28.15 11.77 18.65
CA LEU A 510 -26.93 11.81 19.45
C LEU A 510 -26.74 13.22 20.02
N THR A 511 -26.60 13.30 21.34
CA THR A 511 -26.38 14.56 22.05
C THR A 511 -24.95 14.58 22.57
N ILE A 512 -24.21 15.63 22.23
CA ILE A 512 -22.86 15.88 22.73
C ILE A 512 -22.94 16.95 23.80
N SER A 513 -22.36 16.69 24.97
CA SER A 513 -22.29 17.60 26.11
C SER A 513 -20.86 17.82 26.60
N ASP A 514 -20.65 18.90 27.34
CA ASP A 514 -19.42 19.06 28.13
C ASP A 514 -19.48 18.25 29.44
N LEU A 515 -18.38 18.18 30.18
CA LEU A 515 -18.32 17.49 31.48
C LEU A 515 -19.24 18.07 32.56
N SER A 516 -19.77 19.28 32.37
CA SER A 516 -20.75 19.89 33.28
C SER A 516 -22.19 19.52 32.90
N GLY A 517 -22.39 18.74 31.83
CA GLY A 517 -23.71 18.33 31.33
C GLY A 517 -24.38 19.37 30.43
N ASN A 518 -23.69 20.45 30.03
CA ASN A 518 -24.28 21.41 29.09
C ASN A 518 -24.28 20.82 27.69
N GLU A 519 -25.41 20.90 27.00
CA GLU A 519 -25.49 20.49 25.60
C GLU A 519 -24.63 21.40 24.70
N ILE A 520 -23.80 20.75 23.88
CA ILE A 520 -22.88 21.38 22.93
C ILE A 520 -23.42 21.24 21.50
N ARG A 521 -23.88 20.03 21.14
CA ARG A 521 -24.33 19.72 19.79
C ARG A 521 -25.35 18.58 19.83
N THR A 522 -26.35 18.65 18.96
CA THR A 522 -27.24 17.53 18.65
C THR A 522 -27.03 17.11 17.20
N LEU A 523 -26.96 15.81 16.97
CA LEU A 523 -26.78 15.20 15.65
C LEU A 523 -27.89 14.19 15.41
N ALA A 524 -28.40 14.14 14.18
CA ALA A 524 -29.23 13.05 13.69
C ALA A 524 -28.32 12.12 12.89
N GLY A 525 -28.39 10.82 13.20
CA GLY A 525 -27.70 9.77 12.46
C GLY A 525 -28.67 8.70 11.94
N PRO A 526 -28.24 7.85 11.00
CA PRO A 526 -29.12 6.87 10.38
C PRO A 526 -29.68 5.83 11.37
N GLY A 527 -30.96 5.50 11.22
CA GLY A 527 -31.63 4.45 11.97
C GLY A 527 -31.56 3.05 11.34
N ASP A 528 -30.61 2.82 10.43
CA ASP A 528 -30.50 1.58 9.65
C ASP A 528 -29.89 0.45 10.48
N ARG A 529 -30.26 -0.80 10.19
CA ARG A 529 -29.62 -1.98 10.78
C ARG A 529 -28.16 -2.07 10.36
N GLY A 530 -27.28 -2.37 11.32
CA GLY A 530 -25.84 -2.52 11.10
C GLY A 530 -25.03 -1.41 11.76
N ILE A 531 -23.79 -1.24 11.30
CA ILE A 531 -22.90 -0.19 11.79
C ILE A 531 -23.23 1.12 11.05
N ASN A 532 -23.61 2.12 11.81
CA ASN A 532 -23.92 3.47 11.36
C ASN A 532 -22.85 4.44 11.84
N ARG A 533 -22.73 5.57 11.13
CA ARG A 533 -21.72 6.58 11.40
C ARG A 533 -22.28 7.98 11.18
N VAL A 534 -22.00 8.89 12.11
CA VAL A 534 -22.30 10.33 11.97
C VAL A 534 -21.03 11.14 12.23
N GLN A 535 -20.83 12.21 11.47
CA GLN A 535 -19.66 13.07 11.63
C GLN A 535 -19.96 14.26 12.56
N TRP A 536 -19.19 14.41 13.63
CA TRP A 536 -19.16 15.65 14.39
C TRP A 536 -17.98 16.51 13.94
N ASN A 537 -18.29 17.62 13.26
CA ASN A 537 -17.31 18.59 12.75
C ASN A 537 -16.73 19.53 13.82
N LEU A 538 -16.86 19.18 15.11
CA LEU A 538 -16.39 19.97 16.25
C LEU A 538 -17.06 21.33 16.40
N MET A 539 -18.24 21.51 15.82
CA MET A 539 -19.01 22.75 15.94
C MET A 539 -20.10 22.59 16.99
N ARG A 540 -20.42 23.69 17.69
CA ARG A 540 -21.59 23.81 18.56
C ARG A 540 -22.90 23.82 17.73
N ASN A 541 -24.05 23.69 18.39
CA ASN A 541 -25.33 24.02 17.79
C ASN A 541 -25.32 25.48 17.27
N THR A 542 -25.97 25.72 16.12
CA THR A 542 -26.16 27.09 15.64
C THR A 542 -27.11 27.80 16.61
N PRO A 543 -26.75 28.98 17.15
CA PRO A 543 -27.64 29.70 18.05
C PRO A 543 -28.99 30.00 17.36
N PRO A 544 -30.12 29.93 18.09
CA PRO A 544 -31.43 30.28 17.53
C PRO A 544 -31.41 31.70 16.98
N ALA A 545 -32.25 31.99 15.97
CA ALA A 545 -32.34 33.33 15.40
C ALA A 545 -32.81 34.33 16.46
N ASP A 546 -32.20 35.52 16.48
CA ASP A 546 -32.68 36.61 17.32
C ASP A 546 -33.86 37.26 16.60
N PRO A 547 -35.04 37.32 17.26
CA PRO A 547 -36.22 37.95 16.70
C PRO A 547 -35.97 39.38 16.21
N ASP A 548 -35.02 40.10 16.84
CA ASP A 548 -34.74 41.50 16.56
C ASP A 548 -33.69 41.69 15.43
N GLN A 549 -32.98 40.63 15.02
CA GLN A 549 -31.98 40.67 13.94
C GLN A 549 -32.05 39.45 12.99
N PRO A 550 -33.17 39.25 12.27
CA PRO A 550 -33.41 38.05 11.46
C PRO A 550 -32.47 37.88 10.26
N GLN A 551 -31.80 38.95 9.79
CA GLN A 551 -30.87 38.90 8.65
C GLN A 551 -29.41 38.59 9.04
N GLN A 552 -29.08 38.53 10.34
CA GLN A 552 -27.72 38.30 10.78
C GLN A 552 -27.32 36.82 10.57
N ARG A 553 -26.36 36.55 9.68
CA ARG A 553 -25.81 35.19 9.48
C ARG A 553 -25.08 34.74 10.75
N ARG A 554 -25.70 33.86 11.52
CA ARG A 554 -25.09 33.19 12.68
C ARG A 554 -24.32 31.98 12.20
N ARG A 555 -23.08 31.85 12.63
CA ARG A 555 -22.26 30.66 12.39
C ARG A 555 -22.15 29.90 13.68
N ALA A 556 -22.24 28.57 13.59
CA ALA A 556 -21.79 27.72 14.67
C ALA A 556 -20.33 28.09 15.03
N VAL A 557 -20.00 27.99 16.30
CA VAL A 557 -18.64 28.25 16.81
C VAL A 557 -17.97 26.90 17.05
N PRO A 558 -16.69 26.73 16.70
CA PRO A 558 -15.96 25.51 17.05
C PRO A 558 -15.88 25.33 18.56
N VAL A 559 -15.76 24.09 19.00
CA VAL A 559 -15.47 23.78 20.40
C VAL A 559 -13.99 23.99 20.72
N GLU A 560 -13.70 24.22 22.00
CA GLU A 560 -12.33 24.30 22.50
C GLU A 560 -11.79 22.88 22.77
N PRO A 561 -10.46 22.68 22.73
CA PRO A 561 -9.84 21.43 23.16
C PRO A 561 -10.29 21.04 24.57
N GLY A 562 -10.54 19.75 24.79
CA GLY A 562 -11.08 19.24 26.03
C GLY A 562 -11.87 17.94 25.84
N THR A 563 -12.46 17.46 26.94
CA THR A 563 -13.27 16.24 26.95
C THR A 563 -14.75 16.58 26.87
N TYR A 564 -15.44 15.89 25.97
CA TYR A 564 -16.89 15.93 25.78
C TYR A 564 -17.46 14.54 25.98
N VAL A 565 -18.79 14.44 26.07
CA VAL A 565 -19.51 13.16 26.16
C VAL A 565 -20.53 13.12 25.04
N VAL A 566 -20.54 12.07 24.24
CA VAL A 566 -21.68 11.76 23.38
C VAL A 566 -22.60 10.78 24.10
N THR A 567 -23.88 11.09 24.08
CA THR A 567 -24.97 10.25 24.57
C THR A 567 -25.87 9.89 23.40
N MET A 568 -26.17 8.60 23.26
CA MET A 568 -27.11 8.04 22.31
C MET A 568 -28.28 7.42 23.09
N VAL A 569 -29.52 7.79 22.75
CA VAL A 569 -30.72 7.23 23.35
C VAL A 569 -31.45 6.37 22.33
N VAL A 570 -31.58 5.07 22.61
CA VAL A 570 -32.26 4.14 21.71
C VAL A 570 -32.96 3.03 22.50
N GLY A 571 -34.20 2.69 22.13
CA GLY A 571 -34.97 1.65 22.82
C GLY A 571 -35.16 1.89 24.33
N GLY A 572 -35.21 3.15 24.77
CA GLY A 572 -35.31 3.52 26.19
C GLY A 572 -34.03 3.34 27.00
N ARG A 573 -32.91 3.00 26.34
CA ARG A 573 -31.57 2.94 26.94
C ARG A 573 -30.73 4.13 26.55
N GLU A 574 -29.88 4.54 27.48
CA GLU A 574 -28.89 5.59 27.29
C GLU A 574 -27.49 4.97 27.23
N LEU A 575 -26.77 5.24 26.15
CA LEU A 575 -25.39 4.81 25.92
C LEU A 575 -24.51 6.04 25.81
N ALA A 576 -23.39 6.08 26.53
CA ALA A 576 -22.50 7.24 26.53
C ALA A 576 -21.04 6.84 26.27
N ARG A 577 -20.30 7.74 25.60
CA ARG A 577 -18.85 7.65 25.36
C ARG A 577 -18.19 9.00 25.46
N SER A 578 -16.95 9.02 25.95
CA SER A 578 -16.14 10.23 25.97
C SER A 578 -15.58 10.54 24.58
N ILE A 579 -15.48 11.82 24.25
CA ILE A 579 -14.80 12.33 23.06
C ILE A 579 -13.69 13.26 23.53
N LEU A 580 -12.45 12.98 23.15
CA LEU A 580 -11.32 13.89 23.37
C LEU A 580 -11.14 14.78 22.14
N VAL A 581 -11.08 16.10 22.36
CA VAL A 581 -10.67 17.08 21.35
C VAL A 581 -9.29 17.62 21.73
N GLU A 582 -8.28 17.30 20.92
CA GLU A 582 -6.89 17.67 21.11
C GLU A 582 -6.60 19.07 20.52
N GLU A 583 -5.70 19.79 21.19
CA GLU A 583 -5.06 20.97 20.60
C GLU A 583 -4.08 20.53 19.52
N ASP A 584 -4.02 21.29 18.44
CA ASP A 584 -3.10 21.04 17.35
C ASP A 584 -1.71 21.63 17.65
N ILE A 585 -0.80 20.75 18.03
CA ILE A 585 0.61 21.06 18.34
C ILE A 585 1.57 20.64 17.22
N TRP A 586 1.05 20.13 16.09
CA TRP A 586 1.85 19.45 15.05
C TRP A 586 2.03 20.27 13.77
N MET A 587 1.83 21.59 13.83
CA MET A 587 2.05 22.47 12.69
C MET A 587 3.44 22.27 12.05
N ASN A 588 4.47 22.02 12.85
CA ASN A 588 5.85 21.84 12.38
C ASN A 588 6.14 20.45 11.79
N GLU A 589 5.25 19.46 11.93
CA GLU A 589 5.44 18.11 11.36
C GLU A 589 4.93 18.00 9.92
N THR A 590 4.27 19.04 9.42
CA THR A 590 3.63 19.06 8.09
C THR A 590 4.49 19.68 6.99
N HIS A 591 5.74 20.04 7.28
CA HIS A 591 6.67 20.68 6.34
C HIS A 591 7.57 19.71 5.60
#